data_AF-A0A356EJY4-F1
#
_entry.id   AF-A0A356EJY4-F1
#
_cell.length_a   1.000
_cell.length_b   1.000
_cell.length_c   1.000
_cell.angle_alpha   90.00
_cell.angle_beta   90.00
_cell.angle_gamma   90.00
#
_symmetry.space_group_name_H-M   'P 1'
#
loop_
_entity.id
_entity.type
_entity.pdbx_description
1 polymer ?
#
loop_
_entity_poly.entity_id
_entity_poly.type
_entity_poly.pdbx_seq_one_letter_code
_entity_poly.pdbx_strand_id
1 'polypeptide(L)'
;MHTHLDRNAVILDSINDGVFTVDEQWRITSFNRAAERITGVAGEQAIGRRCCEVFRASICETACALRQTLATGRPLVNKAVYILDARGNRVPISISTAVFKDADGKTIGGVETFRDLRLVEDLRKELEAQCGPAEIVGRSAPMRQVFEILPQIAESDSTVLIEGDSGTGKELFAKALHNLSPRSNKRFVALNCAALPDTLLESELFGYKAGAFTDARGDKPGRFALADGGTLFLDE
;
A
#
# COMPACT_ATOMS: atom_id res chain seq x y z
N MET A 1 9.68 35.22 -38.71
CA MET A 1 8.40 35.11 -37.97
C MET A 1 8.33 33.72 -37.29
N HIS A 2 9.25 33.43 -36.35
CA HIS A 2 9.51 32.06 -35.84
C HIS A 2 9.93 32.02 -34.34
N THR A 3 9.49 32.96 -33.51
CA THR A 3 10.03 33.10 -32.13
C THR A 3 9.05 32.77 -30.99
N HIS A 4 7.76 32.55 -31.26
CA HIS A 4 6.76 32.33 -30.20
C HIS A 4 6.45 30.85 -29.90
N LEU A 5 6.59 29.94 -30.87
CA LEU A 5 6.31 28.50 -30.67
C LEU A 5 7.36 27.83 -29.77
N ASP A 6 8.59 28.34 -29.75
CA ASP A 6 9.72 27.72 -29.04
C ASP A 6 9.67 27.96 -27.51
N ARG A 7 9.18 29.13 -27.09
CA ARG A 7 9.22 29.52 -25.66
C ARG A 7 8.28 28.67 -24.79
N ASN A 8 7.12 28.29 -25.30
CA ASN A 8 6.17 27.46 -24.55
C ASN A 8 6.65 26.00 -24.44
N ALA A 9 7.30 25.48 -25.47
CA ALA A 9 7.91 24.15 -25.45
C ALA A 9 9.03 24.08 -24.38
N VAL A 10 9.92 25.08 -24.35
CA VAL A 10 10.99 25.18 -23.34
C VAL A 10 10.44 25.25 -21.91
N ILE A 11 9.34 25.97 -21.68
CA ILE A 11 8.69 26.03 -20.37
C ILE A 11 8.15 24.66 -19.97
N LEU A 12 7.43 23.97 -20.85
CA LEU A 12 6.86 22.66 -20.57
C LEU A 12 7.93 21.58 -20.34
N ASP A 13 9.07 21.65 -21.03
CA ASP A 13 10.19 20.71 -20.88
C ASP A 13 10.98 20.90 -19.58
N SER A 14 10.86 22.05 -18.94
CA SER A 14 11.45 22.30 -17.61
C SER A 14 10.66 21.64 -16.48
N ILE A 15 9.46 21.13 -16.75
CA ILE A 15 8.57 20.52 -15.77
C ILE A 15 8.90 19.02 -15.64
N ASN A 16 9.03 18.55 -14.40
CA ASN A 16 9.28 17.14 -14.09
C ASN A 16 8.03 16.25 -14.22
N ASP A 17 6.84 16.85 -14.07
CA ASP A 17 5.58 16.20 -14.33
C ASP A 17 5.38 16.08 -15.86
N GLY A 18 4.84 14.95 -16.31
CA GLY A 18 4.43 14.78 -17.69
C GLY A 18 3.28 15.72 -18.01
N VAL A 19 3.36 16.42 -19.14
CA VAL A 19 2.32 17.36 -19.57
C VAL A 19 1.96 17.05 -21.02
N PHE A 20 0.67 16.91 -21.28
CA PHE A 20 0.14 16.89 -22.64
C PHE A 20 -1.15 17.69 -22.75
N THR A 21 -1.42 18.16 -23.96
CA THR A 21 -2.68 18.83 -24.31
C THR A 21 -3.41 18.03 -25.36
N VAL A 22 -4.73 18.17 -25.43
CA VAL A 22 -5.54 17.60 -26.52
C VAL A 22 -6.47 18.62 -27.14
N ASP A 23 -6.86 18.36 -28.39
CA ASP A 23 -7.95 19.06 -29.08
C ASP A 23 -9.35 18.50 -28.71
N GLU A 24 -10.39 19.06 -29.31
CA GLU A 24 -11.79 18.61 -29.16
C GLU A 24 -12.01 17.16 -29.65
N GLN A 25 -11.11 16.62 -30.48
CA GLN A 25 -11.14 15.25 -31.00
C GLN A 25 -10.27 14.29 -30.18
N TRP A 26 -9.78 14.72 -29.02
CA TRP A 26 -8.95 13.95 -28.08
C TRP A 26 -7.55 13.60 -28.63
N ARG A 27 -7.10 14.31 -29.66
CA ARG A 27 -5.77 14.11 -30.24
C ARG A 27 -4.75 14.95 -29.49
N ILE A 28 -3.61 14.36 -29.18
CA ILE A 28 -2.53 15.03 -28.48
C ILE A 28 -1.96 16.14 -29.36
N THR A 29 -1.92 17.38 -28.84
CA THR A 29 -1.41 18.56 -29.54
C THR A 29 -0.06 19.04 -29.00
N SER A 30 0.29 18.63 -27.78
CA SER A 30 1.60 18.89 -27.15
C SER A 30 1.96 17.72 -26.23
N PHE A 31 3.25 17.42 -26.11
CA PHE A 31 3.76 16.32 -25.30
C PHE A 31 5.19 16.65 -24.85
N ASN A 32 5.39 16.90 -23.56
CA ASN A 32 6.70 17.34 -23.05
C ASN A 32 7.67 16.16 -22.83
N ARG A 33 8.95 16.49 -22.63
CA ARG A 33 10.01 15.50 -22.37
C ARG A 33 9.77 14.63 -21.13
N ALA A 34 9.09 15.13 -20.11
CA ALA A 34 8.72 14.30 -18.96
C ALA A 34 7.68 13.24 -19.33
N ALA A 35 6.69 13.59 -20.15
CA ALA A 35 5.69 12.66 -20.66
C ALA A 35 6.34 11.53 -21.48
N GLU A 36 7.35 11.85 -22.30
CA GLU A 36 8.13 10.85 -23.04
C GLU A 36 8.82 9.86 -22.11
N ARG A 37 9.50 10.35 -21.06
CA ARG A 37 10.21 9.49 -20.10
C ARG A 37 9.28 8.58 -19.30
N ILE A 38 8.12 9.09 -18.89
CA ILE A 38 7.18 8.32 -18.05
C ILE A 38 6.44 7.28 -18.88
N THR A 39 6.02 7.62 -20.10
CA THR A 39 5.25 6.72 -20.98
C THR A 39 6.13 5.82 -21.83
N GLY A 40 7.39 6.19 -22.07
CA GLY A 40 8.27 5.53 -23.03
C GLY A 40 7.88 5.77 -24.50
N VAL A 41 7.01 6.75 -24.78
CA VAL A 41 6.56 7.11 -26.13
C VAL A 41 7.21 8.43 -26.54
N ALA A 42 7.85 8.48 -27.70
CA ALA A 42 8.42 9.73 -28.22
C ALA A 42 7.29 10.74 -28.57
N GLY A 43 7.51 12.02 -28.34
CA GLY A 43 6.53 13.08 -28.58
C GLY A 43 6.06 13.12 -30.02
N GLU A 44 6.98 12.94 -30.98
CA GLU A 44 6.67 12.84 -32.42
C GLU A 44 5.70 11.68 -32.74
N GLN A 45 5.74 10.61 -31.96
CA GLN A 45 4.83 9.47 -32.10
C GLN A 45 3.52 9.66 -31.35
N ALA A 46 3.48 10.55 -30.34
CA ALA A 46 2.31 10.81 -29.53
C ALA A 46 1.41 11.90 -30.17
N ILE A 47 2.01 12.94 -30.75
CA ILE A 47 1.30 14.07 -31.35
C ILE A 47 0.39 13.58 -32.48
N GLY A 48 -0.85 14.08 -32.51
CA GLY A 48 -1.88 13.73 -33.48
C GLY A 48 -2.63 12.42 -33.18
N ARG A 49 -2.11 11.56 -32.31
CA ARG A 49 -2.81 10.34 -31.87
C ARG A 49 -3.77 10.62 -30.72
N ARG A 50 -4.75 9.73 -30.56
CA ARG A 50 -5.67 9.84 -29.42
C ARG A 50 -4.96 9.49 -28.12
N CYS A 51 -5.22 10.24 -27.07
CA CYS A 51 -4.60 9.99 -25.76
C CYS A 51 -4.82 8.54 -25.27
N CYS A 52 -5.98 7.94 -25.51
CA CYS A 52 -6.25 6.55 -25.14
C CYS A 52 -5.32 5.52 -25.82
N GLU A 53 -4.84 5.80 -27.03
CA GLU A 53 -3.92 4.91 -27.75
C GLU A 53 -2.48 4.98 -27.22
N VAL A 54 -2.11 6.13 -26.65
CA VAL A 54 -0.78 6.39 -26.09
C VAL A 54 -0.69 5.87 -24.66
N PHE A 55 -1.67 6.22 -23.82
CA PHE A 55 -1.63 5.88 -22.39
C PHE A 55 -2.20 4.49 -22.07
N ARG A 56 -2.89 3.84 -23.03
CA ARG A 56 -3.40 2.46 -22.96
C ARG A 56 -4.02 2.07 -21.62
N ALA A 57 -4.61 3.05 -20.92
CA ALA A 57 -5.02 2.92 -19.54
C ALA A 57 -6.47 2.43 -19.49
N SER A 58 -6.76 1.52 -18.57
CA SER A 58 -8.12 1.07 -18.23
C SER A 58 -9.07 2.22 -17.85
N ILE A 59 -8.54 3.40 -17.54
CA ILE A 59 -9.32 4.60 -17.20
C ILE A 59 -10.10 5.16 -18.40
N CYS A 60 -9.63 4.95 -19.63
CA CYS A 60 -10.24 5.54 -20.82
C CYS A 60 -11.61 4.95 -21.17
N GLU A 61 -11.99 3.80 -20.59
CA GLU A 61 -13.27 3.15 -20.88
C GLU A 61 -14.40 3.55 -19.92
N THR A 62 -14.11 3.80 -18.63
CA THR A 62 -15.16 4.08 -17.63
C THR A 62 -14.98 5.38 -16.82
N ALA A 63 -13.78 5.98 -16.75
CA ALA A 63 -13.53 7.12 -15.85
C ALA A 63 -12.40 8.09 -16.29
N CYS A 64 -12.33 8.41 -17.59
CA CYS A 64 -11.33 9.31 -18.15
C CYS A 64 -11.38 10.71 -17.47
N ALA A 65 -10.28 11.09 -16.80
CA ALA A 65 -10.14 12.35 -16.09
C ALA A 65 -10.41 13.56 -17.00
N LEU A 66 -9.79 13.55 -18.18
CA LEU A 66 -9.93 14.61 -19.16
C LEU A 66 -11.37 14.77 -19.67
N ARG A 67 -12.07 13.64 -19.89
CA ARG A 67 -13.48 13.63 -20.30
C ARG A 67 -14.38 14.26 -19.24
N GLN A 68 -14.15 13.93 -17.97
CA GLN A 68 -14.88 14.52 -16.86
C GLN A 68 -14.63 16.02 -16.77
N THR A 69 -13.38 16.47 -16.89
CA THR A 69 -13.03 17.90 -16.83
C THR A 69 -13.59 18.68 -18.01
N LEU A 70 -13.55 18.16 -19.23
CA LEU A 70 -14.13 18.81 -20.40
C LEU A 70 -15.66 18.87 -20.35
N ALA A 71 -16.31 17.82 -19.82
CA ALA A 71 -17.78 17.80 -19.69
C ALA A 71 -18.29 18.73 -18.57
N THR A 72 -17.55 18.84 -17.46
CA THR A 72 -17.99 19.61 -16.27
C THR A 72 -17.40 21.02 -16.22
N GLY A 73 -16.35 21.29 -16.99
CA GLY A 73 -15.52 22.49 -16.89
C GLY A 73 -14.73 22.60 -15.58
N ARG A 74 -14.82 21.60 -14.69
CA ARG A 74 -14.14 21.60 -13.39
C ARG A 74 -12.82 20.81 -13.47
N PRO A 75 -11.70 21.39 -13.02
CA PRO A 75 -10.44 20.68 -13.01
C PRO A 75 -10.48 19.51 -12.03
N LEU A 76 -9.81 18.42 -12.39
CA LEU A 76 -9.53 17.30 -11.50
C LEU A 76 -8.09 17.47 -10.99
N VAL A 77 -7.85 17.21 -9.72
CA VAL A 77 -6.52 17.37 -9.13
C VAL A 77 -6.13 16.12 -8.36
N ASN A 78 -4.89 15.67 -8.56
CA ASN A 78 -4.24 14.58 -7.83
C ASN A 78 -5.01 13.24 -7.79
N LYS A 79 -5.65 12.83 -8.88
CA LYS A 79 -6.29 11.51 -8.96
C LYS A 79 -5.23 10.45 -9.27
N ALA A 80 -4.97 9.56 -8.31
CA ALA A 80 -4.05 8.44 -8.49
C ALA A 80 -4.67 7.35 -9.37
N VAL A 81 -3.94 6.91 -10.40
CA VAL A 81 -4.35 5.87 -11.35
C VAL A 81 -3.15 5.09 -11.86
N TYR A 82 -3.39 4.02 -12.63
CA TYR A 82 -2.32 3.29 -13.34
C TYR A 82 -2.46 3.47 -14.86
N ILE A 83 -1.33 3.66 -15.52
CA ILE A 83 -1.20 3.61 -16.98
C ILE A 83 -0.30 2.44 -17.39
N LEU A 84 -0.25 2.16 -18.69
CA LEU A 84 0.72 1.22 -19.26
C LEU A 84 1.76 2.01 -20.08
N ASP A 85 3.04 1.77 -19.81
CA ASP A 85 4.11 2.32 -20.64
C ASP A 85 4.22 1.59 -21.99
N ALA A 86 5.10 2.06 -22.87
CA ALA A 86 5.35 1.47 -24.19
C ALA A 86 5.83 0.01 -24.14
N ARG A 87 6.37 -0.44 -22.99
CA ARG A 87 6.83 -1.82 -22.73
C ARG A 87 5.76 -2.69 -22.09
N GLY A 88 4.59 -2.13 -21.75
CA GLY A 88 3.48 -2.81 -21.08
C GLY A 88 3.60 -2.86 -19.54
N ASN A 89 4.54 -2.13 -18.95
CA ASN A 89 4.65 -2.06 -17.49
C ASN A 89 3.55 -1.17 -16.92
N ARG A 90 3.00 -1.55 -15.77
CA ARG A 90 2.07 -0.71 -15.01
C ARG A 90 2.84 0.40 -14.31
N VAL A 91 2.51 1.65 -14.61
CA VAL A 91 3.12 2.83 -13.99
C VAL A 91 2.06 3.57 -13.16
N PRO A 92 2.26 3.72 -11.84
CA PRO A 92 1.40 4.53 -10.99
C PRO A 92 1.64 6.02 -11.29
N ILE A 93 0.57 6.76 -11.53
CA ILE A 93 0.63 8.20 -11.77
C ILE A 93 -0.45 8.96 -10.99
N SER A 94 -0.16 10.22 -10.67
CA SER A 94 -1.15 11.17 -10.17
C SER A 94 -1.55 12.12 -11.29
N ILE A 95 -2.81 12.07 -11.73
CA ILE A 95 -3.34 12.88 -12.82
C ILE A 95 -4.01 14.15 -12.28
N SER A 96 -3.73 15.28 -12.92
CA SER A 96 -4.52 16.50 -12.80
C SER A 96 -4.90 17.03 -14.19
N THR A 97 -6.14 17.46 -14.36
CA THR A 97 -6.68 17.93 -15.64
C THR A 97 -7.30 19.31 -15.50
N ALA A 98 -7.14 20.13 -16.52
CA ALA A 98 -7.80 21.42 -16.63
C ALA A 98 -8.28 21.66 -18.07
N VAL A 99 -9.31 22.49 -18.23
CA VAL A 99 -9.69 23.03 -19.54
C VAL A 99 -8.79 24.20 -19.88
N PHE A 100 -8.37 24.32 -21.13
CA PHE A 100 -7.72 25.55 -21.61
C PHE A 100 -8.64 26.26 -22.62
N LYS A 101 -8.74 27.57 -22.46
CA LYS A 101 -9.66 28.45 -23.19
C LYS A 101 -8.89 29.45 -24.05
N ASP A 102 -9.50 29.90 -25.14
CA ASP A 102 -8.98 31.04 -25.91
C ASP A 102 -9.22 32.37 -25.18
N ALA A 103 -8.73 33.46 -25.79
CA ALA A 103 -8.93 34.82 -25.30
C ALA A 103 -10.41 35.22 -25.20
N ASP A 104 -11.29 34.55 -25.96
CA ASP A 104 -12.73 34.78 -25.99
C ASP A 104 -13.49 33.89 -24.98
N GLY A 105 -12.76 33.07 -24.20
CA GLY A 105 -13.32 32.20 -23.17
C GLY A 105 -13.94 30.90 -23.69
N LYS A 106 -13.80 30.59 -24.98
CA LYS A 106 -14.23 29.33 -25.59
C LYS A 106 -13.20 28.24 -25.27
N THR A 107 -13.69 27.06 -24.91
CA THR A 107 -12.83 25.91 -24.60
C THR A 107 -12.24 25.39 -25.91
N ILE A 108 -10.91 25.34 -25.99
CA ILE A 108 -10.19 24.82 -27.17
C ILE A 108 -9.77 23.35 -26.93
N GLY A 109 -9.65 22.93 -25.68
CA GLY A 109 -9.31 21.57 -25.34
C GLY A 109 -8.97 21.37 -23.86
N GLY A 110 -8.28 20.26 -23.59
CA GLY A 110 -7.86 19.87 -22.25
C GLY A 110 -6.34 19.84 -22.11
N VAL A 111 -5.83 20.20 -20.93
CA VAL A 111 -4.47 19.90 -20.51
C VAL A 111 -4.53 18.85 -19.41
N GLU A 112 -3.63 17.88 -19.49
CA GLU A 112 -3.41 16.89 -18.46
C GLU A 112 -1.96 16.93 -18.02
N THR A 113 -1.77 17.01 -16.71
CA THR A 113 -0.48 16.82 -16.08
C THR A 113 -0.52 15.52 -15.30
N PHE A 114 0.59 14.78 -15.32
CA PHE A 114 0.70 13.53 -14.61
C PHE A 114 2.07 13.37 -13.97
N ARG A 115 2.05 13.07 -12.68
CA ARG A 115 3.25 12.84 -11.88
C ARG A 115 3.51 11.35 -11.76
N ASP A 116 4.75 10.94 -12.01
CA ASP A 116 5.23 9.59 -11.75
C ASP A 116 5.30 9.32 -10.24
N LEU A 117 4.58 8.29 -9.79
CA LEU A 117 4.53 7.91 -8.38
C LEU A 117 5.39 6.68 -8.06
N ARG A 118 6.16 6.13 -9.01
CA ARG A 118 6.99 4.93 -8.77
C ARG A 118 7.91 5.11 -7.57
N LEU A 119 8.66 6.21 -7.53
CA LEU A 119 9.54 6.52 -6.40
C LEU A 119 8.77 6.62 -5.07
N VAL A 120 7.56 7.18 -5.08
CA VAL A 120 6.75 7.30 -3.87
C VAL A 120 6.23 5.95 -3.40
N GLU A 121 5.79 5.10 -4.33
CA GLU A 121 5.40 3.72 -4.01
C GLU A 121 6.59 2.88 -3.53
N ASP A 122 7.75 3.00 -4.15
CA ASP A 122 8.97 2.27 -3.78
C ASP A 122 9.46 2.70 -2.40
N LEU A 123 9.52 4.01 -2.12
CA LEU A 123 9.87 4.53 -0.79
C LEU A 123 8.85 4.13 0.27
N ARG A 124 7.55 4.08 -0.07
CA ARG A 124 6.51 3.56 0.83
C ARG A 124 6.73 2.10 1.14
N LYS A 125 7.02 1.27 0.13
CA LYS A 125 7.33 -0.16 0.33
C LYS A 125 8.60 -0.35 1.16
N GLU A 126 9.63 0.46 0.95
CA GLU A 126 10.84 0.42 1.77
C GLU A 126 10.57 0.83 3.22
N LEU A 127 9.71 1.82 3.44
CA LEU A 127 9.29 2.24 4.78
C LEU A 127 8.39 1.20 5.45
N GLU A 128 7.48 0.59 4.69
CA GLU A 128 6.66 -0.54 5.15
C GLU A 128 7.53 -1.76 5.46
N ALA A 129 8.58 -2.03 4.67
CA ALA A 129 9.56 -3.06 4.98
C ALA A 129 10.42 -2.72 6.22
N GLN A 130 10.48 -1.45 6.63
CA GLN A 130 11.10 -1.03 7.89
C GLN A 130 10.15 -1.09 9.09
N CYS A 131 8.86 -1.30 8.85
CA CYS A 131 7.85 -1.57 9.86
C CYS A 131 7.62 -3.08 9.90
N GLY A 132 7.98 -3.73 11.00
CA GLY A 132 7.69 -5.14 11.18
C GLY A 132 6.18 -5.43 11.13
N PRO A 133 5.79 -6.70 10.93
CA PRO A 133 4.40 -7.11 11.03
C PRO A 133 3.83 -6.70 12.40
N ALA A 134 2.76 -5.90 12.39
CA ALA A 134 2.04 -5.40 13.55
C ALA A 134 2.93 -4.75 14.63
N GLU A 135 3.01 -3.41 14.62
CA GLU A 135 3.46 -2.58 15.76
C GLU A 135 4.95 -2.69 16.18
N ILE A 136 5.76 -3.55 15.57
CA ILE A 136 7.20 -3.67 15.91
C ILE A 136 8.06 -2.83 14.95
N VAL A 137 8.80 -1.86 15.49
CA VAL A 137 9.77 -1.07 14.72
C VAL A 137 11.19 -1.57 14.98
N GLY A 138 11.88 -2.03 13.94
CA GLY A 138 13.27 -2.52 14.04
C GLY A 138 14.07 -2.19 12.78
N ARG A 139 15.23 -1.54 12.95
CA ARG A 139 16.06 -1.08 11.81
C ARG A 139 17.43 -1.76 11.69
N SER A 140 17.83 -2.54 12.69
CA SER A 140 19.12 -3.24 12.68
C SER A 140 19.09 -4.46 11.77
N ALA A 141 20.25 -4.85 11.23
CA ALA A 141 20.35 -6.03 10.37
C ALA A 141 19.85 -7.33 11.05
N PRO A 142 20.15 -7.61 12.33
CA PRO A 142 19.60 -8.79 13.02
C PRO A 142 18.08 -8.77 13.13
N MET A 143 17.48 -7.60 13.41
CA MET A 143 16.02 -7.48 13.48
C MET A 143 15.34 -7.71 12.14
N ARG A 144 15.95 -7.26 11.03
CA ARG A 144 15.44 -7.55 9.69
C ARG A 144 15.43 -9.05 9.39
N GLN A 145 16.47 -9.78 9.79
CA GLN A 145 16.50 -11.24 9.64
C GLN A 145 15.36 -11.91 10.40
N VAL A 146 15.04 -11.43 11.61
CA VAL A 146 13.88 -11.92 12.36
C VAL A 146 12.58 -11.61 11.61
N PHE A 147 12.41 -10.39 11.09
CA PHE A 147 11.22 -10.04 10.32
C PHE A 147 11.05 -10.84 9.01
N GLU A 148 12.16 -11.25 8.38
CA GLU A 148 12.14 -12.08 7.16
C GLU A 148 11.65 -13.51 7.43
N ILE A 149 11.99 -14.10 8.59
CA ILE A 149 11.59 -15.47 8.93
C ILE A 149 10.19 -15.56 9.56
N LEU A 150 9.70 -14.49 10.20
CA LEU A 150 8.40 -14.48 10.89
C LEU A 150 7.22 -14.97 10.02
N PRO A 151 7.02 -14.50 8.77
CA PRO A 151 5.92 -14.96 7.94
C PRO A 151 5.98 -16.46 7.63
N GLN A 152 7.18 -16.99 7.37
CA GLN A 152 7.38 -18.41 7.08
C GLN A 152 7.02 -19.29 8.28
N ILE A 153 7.38 -18.83 9.49
CA ILE A 153 7.02 -19.51 10.72
C ILE A 153 5.51 -19.42 10.98
N ALA A 154 4.89 -18.27 10.70
CA ALA A 154 3.47 -18.03 10.93
C ALA A 154 2.54 -18.88 10.04
N GLU A 155 2.98 -19.27 8.85
CA GLU A 155 2.26 -20.19 7.97
C GLU A 155 2.25 -21.65 8.47
N SER A 156 3.13 -21.99 9.41
CA SER A 156 3.28 -23.35 9.94
C SER A 156 2.48 -23.56 11.23
N ASP A 157 2.01 -24.79 11.44
CA ASP A 157 1.33 -25.22 12.67
C ASP A 157 2.28 -25.62 13.81
N SER A 158 3.60 -25.51 13.60
CA SER A 158 4.62 -25.86 14.60
C SER A 158 4.57 -24.97 15.84
N THR A 159 4.98 -25.52 16.99
CA THR A 159 5.23 -24.74 18.20
C THR A 159 6.47 -23.88 18.03
N VAL A 160 6.38 -22.60 18.45
CA VAL A 160 7.47 -21.62 18.31
C VAL A 160 8.03 -21.27 19.68
N LEU A 161 9.35 -21.34 19.83
CA LEU A 161 10.09 -20.84 20.99
C LEU A 161 10.67 -19.47 20.66
N ILE A 162 10.38 -18.46 21.48
CA ILE A 162 10.91 -17.10 21.33
C ILE A 162 11.92 -16.86 22.45
N GLU A 163 13.20 -16.77 22.09
CA GLU A 163 14.29 -16.52 23.04
C GLU A 163 14.70 -15.04 23.03
N GLY A 164 15.03 -14.53 24.21
CA GLY A 164 15.51 -13.17 24.39
C GLY A 164 15.42 -12.73 25.85
N ASP A 165 16.25 -11.74 26.20
CA ASP A 165 16.31 -11.21 27.57
C ASP A 165 14.94 -10.67 28.05
N SER A 166 14.78 -10.57 29.36
CA SER A 166 13.58 -9.98 29.94
C SER A 166 13.39 -8.53 29.46
N GLY A 167 12.16 -8.16 29.13
CA GLY A 167 11.82 -6.81 28.65
C GLY A 167 12.16 -6.52 27.17
N THR A 168 12.62 -7.51 26.40
CA THR A 168 12.90 -7.35 24.95
C THR A 168 11.66 -7.37 24.05
N GLY A 169 10.46 -7.50 24.64
CA GLY A 169 9.19 -7.44 23.90
C GLY A 169 8.81 -8.74 23.19
N LYS A 170 9.19 -9.91 23.74
CA LYS A 170 8.83 -11.24 23.19
C LYS A 170 7.34 -11.41 22.88
N GLU A 171 6.47 -10.84 23.73
CA GLU A 171 5.02 -10.84 23.50
C GLU A 171 4.61 -10.16 22.19
N LEU A 172 5.31 -9.11 21.76
CA LEU A 172 5.04 -8.44 20.49
C LEU A 172 5.28 -9.38 19.31
N PHE A 173 6.35 -10.18 19.37
CA PHE A 173 6.65 -11.18 18.35
C PHE A 173 5.62 -12.33 18.34
N ALA A 174 5.17 -12.77 19.50
CA ALA A 174 4.10 -13.78 19.59
C ALA A 174 2.79 -13.28 18.96
N LYS A 175 2.43 -12.02 19.21
CA LYS A 175 1.27 -11.36 18.56
C LYS A 175 1.47 -11.22 17.05
N ALA A 176 2.66 -10.84 16.60
CA ALA A 176 2.98 -10.73 15.19
C ALA A 176 2.84 -12.08 14.46
N LEU A 177 3.34 -13.17 15.06
CA LEU A 177 3.17 -14.53 14.53
C LEU A 177 1.70 -14.91 14.42
N HIS A 178 0.90 -14.65 15.46
CA HIS A 178 -0.54 -14.91 15.42
C HIS A 178 -1.24 -14.12 14.30
N ASN A 179 -0.97 -12.83 14.19
CA ASN A 179 -1.58 -11.95 13.19
C ASN A 179 -1.22 -12.31 11.75
N LEU A 180 -0.02 -12.83 11.53
CA LEU A 180 0.45 -13.29 10.22
C LEU A 180 -0.07 -14.69 9.84
N SER A 181 -0.47 -15.48 10.83
CA SER A 181 -0.89 -16.87 10.60
C SER A 181 -2.31 -16.97 10.02
N PRO A 182 -2.69 -18.13 9.42
CA PRO A 182 -4.06 -18.39 8.97
C PRO A 182 -5.13 -18.30 10.08
N ARG A 183 -4.71 -18.36 11.35
CA ARG A 183 -5.57 -18.28 12.55
C ARG A 183 -5.66 -16.88 13.16
N SER A 184 -5.25 -15.83 12.44
CA SER A 184 -5.33 -14.43 12.89
C SER A 184 -6.73 -13.94 13.27
N ASN A 185 -7.78 -14.56 12.71
CA ASN A 185 -9.18 -14.27 13.06
C ASN A 185 -9.68 -15.05 14.30
N LYS A 186 -8.81 -15.81 14.96
CA LYS A 186 -9.14 -16.66 16.13
C LYS A 186 -8.59 -16.01 17.40
N ARG A 187 -8.85 -16.62 18.56
CA ARG A 187 -8.39 -16.04 19.84
C ARG A 187 -6.89 -16.16 19.99
N PHE A 188 -6.25 -15.07 20.42
CA PHE A 188 -4.92 -15.05 20.99
C PHE A 188 -5.06 -15.00 22.52
N VAL A 189 -4.52 -15.99 23.22
CA VAL A 189 -4.53 -16.07 24.68
C VAL A 189 -3.09 -16.01 25.17
N ALA A 190 -2.74 -14.96 25.91
CA ALA A 190 -1.45 -14.85 26.57
C ALA A 190 -1.58 -15.25 28.05
N LEU A 191 -0.58 -15.96 28.56
CA LEU A 191 -0.41 -16.30 29.95
C LEU A 191 1.03 -16.02 30.37
N ASN A 192 1.20 -15.17 31.38
CA ASN A 192 2.49 -14.98 32.03
C ASN A 192 2.57 -15.97 33.19
N CYS A 193 3.44 -16.98 33.10
CA CYS A 193 3.53 -18.04 34.11
C CYS A 193 4.23 -17.55 35.37
N ALA A 194 5.18 -16.62 35.25
CA ALA A 194 5.86 -16.01 36.40
C ALA A 194 4.91 -15.21 37.33
N ALA A 195 3.77 -14.76 36.81
CA ALA A 195 2.75 -14.07 37.60
C ALA A 195 1.87 -15.00 38.45
N LEU A 196 1.98 -16.32 38.28
CA LEU A 196 1.13 -17.32 38.93
C LEU A 196 1.96 -18.29 39.79
N PRO A 197 1.48 -18.62 41.01
CA PRO A 197 2.04 -19.74 41.76
C PRO A 197 1.84 -21.08 41.02
N ASP A 198 2.81 -21.99 41.13
CA ASP A 198 2.75 -23.33 40.51
C ASP A 198 1.45 -24.08 40.82
N THR A 199 0.92 -23.91 42.03
CA THR A 199 -0.32 -24.55 42.50
C THR A 199 -1.57 -24.08 41.75
N LEU A 200 -1.53 -22.91 41.12
CA LEU A 200 -2.63 -22.36 40.32
C LEU A 200 -2.39 -22.51 38.82
N LEU A 201 -1.15 -22.73 38.39
CA LEU A 201 -0.78 -22.80 36.97
C LEU A 201 -1.54 -23.90 36.22
N GLU A 202 -1.59 -25.11 36.80
CA GLU A 202 -2.33 -26.23 36.21
C GLU A 202 -3.83 -25.90 36.05
N SER A 203 -4.42 -25.31 37.08
CA SER A 203 -5.84 -24.92 37.09
C SER A 203 -6.16 -23.80 36.10
N GLU A 204 -5.21 -22.90 35.82
CA GLU A 204 -5.36 -21.87 34.79
C GLU A 204 -5.20 -22.45 33.38
N LEU A 205 -4.21 -23.31 33.15
CA LEU A 205 -3.95 -23.91 31.83
C LEU A 205 -5.08 -24.85 31.40
N PHE A 206 -5.48 -25.76 32.27
CA PHE A 206 -6.41 -26.85 31.93
C PHE A 206 -7.83 -26.63 32.44
N GLY A 207 -8.02 -25.74 33.40
CA GLY A 207 -9.33 -25.49 34.01
C GLY A 207 -9.69 -26.56 35.05
N TYR A 208 -10.91 -26.46 35.57
CA TYR A 208 -11.45 -27.42 36.54
C TYR A 208 -12.98 -27.47 36.49
N LYS A 209 -13.52 -28.57 37.03
CA LYS A 209 -14.97 -28.76 37.23
C LYS A 209 -15.37 -28.38 38.65
N ALA A 210 -16.63 -28.00 38.83
CA ALA A 210 -17.20 -27.77 40.16
C ALA A 210 -16.95 -28.99 41.07
N GLY A 211 -16.45 -28.74 42.29
CA GLY A 211 -16.10 -29.80 43.25
C GLY A 211 -14.73 -30.45 43.07
N ALA A 212 -13.88 -30.00 42.13
CA ALA A 212 -12.51 -30.50 41.99
C ALA A 212 -11.62 -30.23 43.22
N PHE A 213 -11.91 -29.18 43.99
CA PHE A 213 -11.28 -28.86 45.27
C PHE A 213 -12.28 -28.08 46.16
N THR A 214 -11.94 -27.87 47.44
CA THR A 214 -12.86 -27.31 48.47
C THR A 214 -13.46 -25.95 48.11
N ASP A 215 -12.76 -25.13 47.32
CA ASP A 215 -13.20 -23.80 46.87
C ASP A 215 -13.71 -23.77 45.41
N ALA A 216 -13.81 -24.91 44.72
CA ALA A 216 -14.28 -24.99 43.34
C ALA A 216 -15.81 -24.86 43.25
N ARG A 217 -16.31 -23.62 43.39
CA ARG A 217 -17.76 -23.30 43.40
C ARG A 217 -18.44 -23.38 42.03
N GLY A 218 -17.69 -23.55 40.95
CA GLY A 218 -18.23 -23.64 39.58
C GLY A 218 -17.20 -24.20 38.60
N ASP A 219 -17.64 -24.45 37.37
CA ASP A 219 -16.76 -24.86 36.27
C ASP A 219 -15.94 -23.66 35.78
N LYS A 220 -14.65 -23.89 35.49
CA LYS A 220 -13.77 -22.91 34.86
C LYS A 220 -13.03 -23.54 33.69
N PRO A 221 -13.22 -23.04 32.44
CA PRO A 221 -12.45 -23.51 31.30
C PRO A 221 -11.00 -23.02 31.37
N GLY A 222 -10.05 -23.89 31.02
CA GLY A 222 -8.62 -23.55 30.99
C GLY A 222 -8.21 -22.71 29.79
N ARG A 223 -7.01 -22.13 29.83
CA ARG A 223 -6.45 -21.32 28.74
C ARG A 223 -6.32 -22.10 27.42
N PHE A 224 -6.02 -23.40 27.48
CA PHE A 224 -6.00 -24.24 26.26
C PHE A 224 -7.38 -24.27 25.58
N ALA A 225 -8.45 -24.47 26.34
CA ALA A 225 -9.81 -24.47 25.80
C ALA A 225 -10.23 -23.08 25.30
N LEU A 226 -9.80 -22.01 25.97
CA LEU A 226 -10.06 -20.62 25.53
C LEU A 226 -9.31 -20.25 24.24
N ALA A 227 -8.18 -20.90 23.97
CA ALA A 227 -7.35 -20.70 22.79
C ALA A 227 -7.69 -21.68 21.64
N ASP A 228 -8.77 -22.45 21.76
CA ASP A 228 -9.14 -23.45 20.77
C ASP A 228 -9.27 -22.85 19.34
N GLY A 229 -8.64 -23.52 18.39
CA GLY A 229 -8.48 -23.04 17.01
C GLY A 229 -7.64 -21.77 16.83
N GLY A 230 -7.06 -21.22 17.90
CA GLY A 230 -6.27 -19.98 17.92
C GLY A 230 -4.83 -20.20 18.35
N THR A 231 -4.32 -19.30 19.19
CA THR A 231 -2.93 -19.30 19.67
C THR A 231 -2.87 -19.10 21.17
N LEU A 232 -2.12 -19.96 21.85
CA LEU A 232 -1.74 -19.81 23.26
C LEU A 232 -0.27 -19.36 23.32
N PHE A 233 -0.02 -18.23 23.95
CA PHE A 233 1.32 -17.74 24.25
C PHE A 233 1.61 -17.90 25.73
N LEU A 234 2.73 -18.55 26.05
CA LEU A 234 3.23 -18.75 27.40
C LEU A 234 4.49 -17.91 27.55
N ASP A 235 4.43 -16.90 28.42
CA ASP A 235 5.55 -16.03 28.76
C ASP A 235 6.13 -16.45 30.12
N GLU A 236 7.46 -16.55 30.17
CA GLU A 236 8.26 -17.11 31.27
C GLU A 236 8.02 -18.61 31.55
#